data_AF-A0A4R9BZ10-F1
#
_entry.id   AF-A0A4R9BZ10-F1
#
_cell.length_a   1.000
_cell.length_b   1.000
_cell.length_c   1.000
_cell.angle_alpha   90.00
_cell.angle_beta   90.00
_cell.angle_gamma   90.00
#
_symmetry.space_group_name_H-M   'P 1'
#
loop_
_entity.id
_entity.type
_entity.pdbx_description
1 polymer ?
#
loop_
_entity_poly.entity_id
_entity_poly.type
_entity_poly.pdbx_seq_one_letter_code
_entity_poly.pdbx_strand_id
1 'polypeptide(L)'
;MSAVWSDVITAVLVLLAALMCLAAGVGLLRFPDVLTRLHSATKPQILGLMAVTLDIAVTNFSVGTVTLVVAIVVFQALTAPMAAHLVARAAYQTDHLRPDLLVLDELRDARG
;
A
#
# COMPACT_ATOMS: atom_id res chain seq x y z
N MET A 1 15.02 32.20 -2.44
CA MET A 1 15.18 31.19 -3.51
C MET A 1 14.98 29.78 -2.98
N SER A 2 15.59 29.38 -1.86
CA SER A 2 15.44 28.04 -1.27
C SER A 2 14.00 27.65 -0.90
N ALA A 3 13.19 28.59 -0.38
CA ALA A 3 11.80 28.33 0.02
C ALA A 3 10.86 27.96 -1.15
N VAL A 4 11.04 28.55 -2.33
CA VAL A 4 10.19 28.24 -3.49
C VAL A 4 10.43 26.81 -3.97
N TRP A 5 11.68 26.34 -3.91
CA TRP A 5 12.02 24.98 -4.29
C TRP A 5 11.44 23.94 -3.32
N SER A 6 11.44 24.20 -2.01
CA SER A 6 10.78 23.32 -1.04
C SER A 6 9.26 23.26 -1.28
N ASP A 7 8.62 24.40 -1.55
CA ASP A 7 7.17 24.45 -1.78
C ASP A 7 6.76 23.64 -3.02
N VAL A 8 7.55 23.72 -4.10
CA VAL A 8 7.32 22.92 -5.32
C VAL A 8 7.52 21.44 -5.05
N ILE A 9 8.58 21.06 -4.33
CA ILE A 9 8.86 19.66 -3.97
C ILE A 9 7.71 19.09 -3.14
N THR A 10 7.26 19.81 -2.12
CA THR A 10 6.12 19.44 -1.26
C THR A 10 4.84 19.29 -2.06
N ALA A 11 4.52 20.27 -2.91
CA ALA A 11 3.33 20.21 -3.76
C ALA A 11 3.31 18.94 -4.64
N VAL A 12 4.46 18.60 -5.26
CA VAL A 12 4.58 17.41 -6.10
C VAL A 12 4.45 16.12 -5.28
N LEU A 13 5.12 16.03 -4.14
CA LEU A 13 5.06 14.84 -3.27
C LEU A 13 3.66 14.59 -2.72
N VAL A 14 2.98 15.63 -2.24
CA VAL A 14 1.61 15.54 -1.71
C VAL A 14 0.62 15.17 -2.81
N LEU A 15 0.74 15.77 -4.01
CA LEU A 15 -0.11 15.40 -5.14
C LEU A 15 0.10 13.95 -5.57
N LEU A 16 1.36 13.49 -5.63
CA LEU A 16 1.69 12.11 -5.97
C LEU A 16 1.14 11.15 -4.91
N ALA A 17 1.28 11.47 -3.63
CA ALA A 17 0.68 10.71 -2.54
C ALA A 17 -0.85 10.61 -2.67
N ALA A 18 -1.52 11.74 -2.93
CA ALA A 18 -2.97 11.78 -3.09
C ALA A 18 -3.44 10.93 -4.28
N LEU A 19 -2.74 11.00 -5.42
CA LEU A 19 -3.01 10.17 -6.60
C LEU A 19 -2.82 8.68 -6.31
N MET A 20 -1.78 8.30 -5.58
CA MET A 20 -1.54 6.91 -5.19
C MET A 20 -2.61 6.39 -4.22
N CYS A 21 -3.03 7.20 -3.25
CA CYS A 21 -4.14 6.88 -2.35
C CYS A 21 -5.47 6.70 -3.11
N LEU A 22 -5.75 7.59 -4.08
CA LEU A 22 -6.91 7.46 -4.95
C LEU A 22 -6.84 6.16 -5.78
N ALA A 23 -5.68 5.86 -6.36
CA ALA A 23 -5.48 4.63 -7.14
C ALA A 23 -5.66 3.37 -6.30
N ALA A 24 -5.20 3.35 -5.03
CA ALA A 24 -5.45 2.25 -4.10
C ALA A 24 -6.96 2.06 -3.85
N GLY A 25 -7.69 3.15 -3.60
CA GLY A 25 -9.14 3.12 -3.38
C GLY A 25 -9.93 2.67 -4.61
N VAL A 26 -9.60 3.20 -5.79
CA VAL A 26 -10.22 2.82 -7.06
C VAL A 26 -9.92 1.35 -7.38
N GLY A 27 -8.69 0.90 -7.17
CA GLY A 27 -8.30 -0.50 -7.33
C GLY A 27 -9.14 -1.43 -6.44
N LEU A 28 -9.34 -1.05 -5.18
CA LEU A 28 -10.15 -1.82 -4.24
C LEU A 28 -11.62 -1.97 -4.67
N LEU A 29 -12.18 -0.98 -5.37
CA LEU A 29 -13.56 -1.00 -5.89
C LEU A 29 -13.69 -1.68 -7.26
N ARG A 30 -12.63 -1.61 -8.09
CA ARG A 30 -12.67 -2.10 -9.47
C ARG A 30 -12.36 -3.59 -9.59
N PHE A 31 -11.50 -4.13 -8.73
CA PHE A 31 -11.10 -5.53 -8.84
C PHE A 31 -12.15 -6.48 -8.23
N PRO A 32 -12.59 -7.52 -8.96
CA PRO A 32 -13.64 -8.43 -8.51
C PRO A 32 -13.17 -9.51 -7.54
N ASP A 33 -11.86 -9.79 -7.48
CA ASP A 33 -11.29 -10.88 -6.68
C ASP A 33 -10.45 -10.36 -5.51
N VAL A 34 -10.46 -11.09 -4.39
CA VAL A 34 -9.79 -10.68 -3.14
C VAL A 34 -8.27 -10.55 -3.32
N LEU A 35 -7.66 -11.46 -4.07
CA LEU A 35 -6.21 -11.47 -4.29
C LEU A 35 -5.77 -10.29 -5.17
N THR A 36 -6.54 -10.00 -6.23
CA THR A 36 -6.30 -8.84 -7.11
C THR A 36 -6.55 -7.52 -6.38
N ARG A 37 -7.55 -7.44 -5.50
CA ARG A 37 -7.79 -6.29 -4.61
C ARG A 37 -6.64 -6.06 -3.64
N LEU A 38 -6.11 -7.11 -3.01
CA LEU A 38 -4.95 -7.01 -2.11
C LEU A 38 -3.71 -6.50 -2.84
N HIS A 39 -3.44 -7.00 -4.04
CA HIS A 39 -2.33 -6.57 -4.86
C HIS A 39 -2.44 -5.11 -5.28
N SER A 40 -3.63 -4.70 -5.70
CA SER A 40 -3.89 -3.33 -6.13
C SER A 40 -3.96 -2.33 -4.98
N ALA A 41 -4.34 -2.74 -3.77
CA ALA A 41 -4.38 -1.86 -2.62
C ALA A 41 -2.98 -1.64 -2.03
N THR A 42 -2.20 -2.72 -1.87
CA THR A 42 -0.89 -2.65 -1.20
C THR A 42 0.17 -1.86 -1.98
N LYS A 43 0.22 -2.00 -3.30
CA LYS A 43 1.26 -1.35 -4.14
C LYS A 43 1.18 0.19 -4.14
N PRO A 44 0.05 0.82 -4.47
CA PRO A 44 -0.05 2.28 -4.44
C PRO A 44 0.01 2.81 -3.00
N GLN A 45 -0.47 2.04 -2.01
CA GLN A 45 -0.49 2.50 -0.63
C GLN A 45 0.91 2.65 -0.02
N ILE A 46 1.84 1.74 -0.30
CA ILE A 46 3.25 1.88 0.13
C ILE A 46 3.92 3.06 -0.59
N LEU A 47 3.67 3.23 -1.90
CA LEU A 47 4.21 4.35 -2.68
C LEU A 47 3.69 5.71 -2.19
N GLY A 48 2.39 5.81 -1.91
CA GLY A 48 1.78 7.02 -1.36
C GLY A 48 2.32 7.35 0.03
N LEU A 49 2.48 6.33 0.89
CA LEU A 49 3.07 6.53 2.20
C LEU A 49 4.51 7.02 2.12
N MET A 50 5.35 6.43 1.25
CA MET A 50 6.73 6.89 1.06
C MET A 50 6.80 8.33 0.54
N ALA A 51 5.88 8.74 -0.33
CA ALA A 51 5.82 10.11 -0.82
C ALA A 51 5.46 11.12 0.30
N VAL A 52 4.48 10.80 1.16
CA VAL A 52 4.11 11.68 2.30
C VAL A 52 5.21 11.74 3.35
N THR A 53 5.81 10.60 3.71
CA THR A 53 6.85 10.59 4.74
C THR A 53 8.13 11.27 4.28
N LEU A 54 8.44 11.20 2.97
CA LEU A 54 9.54 11.96 2.37
C LEU A 54 9.27 13.47 2.39
N ASP A 55 8.05 13.89 2.07
CA ASP A 55 7.66 15.30 2.19
C ASP A 55 7.82 15.83 3.62
N ILE A 56 7.31 15.10 4.61
CA ILE A 56 7.41 15.45 6.03
C ILE A 56 8.89 15.54 6.46
N ALA A 57 9.74 14.64 5.98
CA ALA A 57 11.17 14.65 6.27
C ALA A 57 11.88 15.87 5.65
N VAL A 58 11.44 16.33 4.48
CA VAL A 58 12.00 17.51 3.80
C VAL A 58 11.51 18.82 4.42
N THR A 59 10.24 18.92 4.78
CA THR A 59 9.65 20.17 5.34
C THR A 59 9.94 20.37 6.82
N ASN A 60 9.99 19.31 7.62
CA ASN A 60 10.11 19.42 9.08
C ASN A 60 11.20 18.50 9.64
N PHE A 61 12.45 18.70 9.21
CA PHE A 61 13.57 17.87 9.64
C PHE A 61 13.91 18.08 11.12
N SER A 62 13.54 17.11 11.96
CA SER A 62 13.95 17.02 13.37
C SER A 62 14.21 15.57 13.75
N VAL A 63 14.98 15.32 14.82
CA VAL A 63 15.23 13.97 15.34
C VAL A 63 13.91 13.25 15.68
N GLY A 64 12.94 13.97 16.23
CA GLY A 64 11.60 13.43 16.52
C GLY A 64 10.85 13.04 15.24
N THR A 65 10.89 13.90 14.22
CA THR A 65 10.23 13.66 12.93
C THR A 65 10.80 12.42 12.23
N VAL A 66 12.13 12.31 12.17
CA VAL A 66 12.81 11.17 11.53
C VAL A 66 12.48 9.88 12.27
N THR A 67 12.47 9.89 13.60
CA THR A 67 12.10 8.72 14.40
C THR A 67 10.67 8.27 14.12
N LEU A 68 9.73 9.21 14.03
CA LEU A 68 8.33 8.92 13.71
C LEU A 68 8.17 8.38 12.29
N VAL A 69 8.82 9.00 11.30
CA VAL A 69 8.80 8.56 9.89
C VAL A 69 9.32 7.13 9.77
N VAL A 70 10.45 6.82 10.40
CA VAL A 70 11.01 5.47 10.40
C VAL A 70 10.06 4.48 11.06
N ALA A 71 9.48 4.83 12.21
CA ALA A 71 8.49 3.98 12.88
C ALA A 71 7.28 3.70 11.97
N ILE A 72 6.71 4.73 11.33
CA ILE A 72 5.59 4.60 10.39
C ILE A 72 5.92 3.64 9.25
N VAL A 73 7.09 3.80 8.61
CA VAL A 73 7.52 2.94 7.50
C VAL A 73 7.70 1.50 7.95
N VAL A 74 8.34 1.27 9.10
CA VAL A 74 8.54 -0.08 9.65
C VAL A 74 7.22 -0.74 10.00
N PHE A 75 6.34 -0.06 10.73
CA PHE A 75 5.04 -0.60 11.10
C PHE A 75 4.21 -0.89 9.85
N GLN A 76 4.18 0.01 8.86
CA GLN A 76 3.45 -0.25 7.62
C GLN A 76 4.01 -1.45 6.85
N ALA A 77 5.34 -1.59 6.78
CA ALA A 77 6.01 -2.69 6.11
C ALA A 77 5.72 -4.04 6.78
N LEU A 78 5.43 -4.07 8.08
CA LEU A 78 5.00 -5.25 8.82
C LEU A 78 3.49 -5.50 8.69
N THR A 79 2.67 -4.45 8.81
CA THR A 79 1.20 -4.56 8.78
C THR A 79 0.68 -4.95 7.40
N ALA A 80 1.25 -4.41 6.31
CA ALA A 80 0.81 -4.71 4.95
C ALA A 80 0.87 -6.21 4.58
N PRO A 81 2.01 -6.93 4.75
CA PRO A 81 2.08 -8.36 4.45
C PRO A 81 1.28 -9.21 5.44
N MET A 82 1.20 -8.84 6.72
CA MET A 82 0.38 -9.55 7.70
C MET A 82 -1.11 -9.47 7.35
N ALA A 83 -1.60 -8.27 7.03
CA ALA A 83 -2.98 -8.07 6.59
C ALA A 83 -3.26 -8.85 5.28
N ALA A 84 -2.35 -8.77 4.31
CA ALA A 84 -2.49 -9.51 3.06
C ALA A 84 -2.54 -11.02 3.29
N HIS A 85 -1.69 -11.56 4.17
CA HIS A 85 -1.65 -12.97 4.50
C HIS A 85 -2.93 -13.44 5.22
N LEU A 86 -3.41 -12.68 6.21
CA LEU A 86 -4.64 -13.00 6.93
C LEU A 86 -5.86 -12.96 6.00
N VAL A 87 -5.97 -11.94 5.15
CA VAL A 87 -7.08 -11.81 4.19
C VAL A 87 -7.02 -12.91 3.14
N ALA A 88 -5.85 -13.24 2.61
CA ALA A 88 -5.68 -14.33 1.65
C ALA A 88 -6.07 -15.70 2.26
N ARG A 89 -5.62 -15.97 3.49
CA ARG A 89 -5.98 -17.20 4.21
C ARG A 89 -7.48 -17.28 4.49
N ALA A 90 -8.10 -16.18 4.90
CA ALA A 90 -9.54 -16.11 5.12
C ALA A 90 -10.31 -16.35 3.82
N ALA A 91 -9.95 -15.68 2.72
CA ALA A 91 -10.58 -15.86 1.42
C ALA A 91 -10.51 -17.31 0.91
N TYR A 92 -9.38 -17.98 1.15
CA TYR A 92 -9.21 -19.40 0.80
C TYR A 92 -10.07 -20.33 1.67
N GLN A 93 -10.25 -20.03 2.96
CA GLN A 93 -11.08 -20.85 3.85
C GLN A 93 -12.57 -20.67 3.63
N THR A 94 -13.02 -19.48 3.23
CA THR A 94 -14.44 -19.19 3.01
C THR A 94 -14.91 -19.50 1.59
N ASP A 95 -14.06 -20.07 0.73
CA ASP A 95 -14.34 -20.36 -0.68
C ASP A 95 -14.80 -19.10 -1.46
N HIS A 96 -14.34 -17.93 -1.02
CA HIS A 96 -14.62 -16.63 -1.66
C HIS A 96 -13.55 -16.23 -2.68
N LEU A 97 -12.63 -17.16 -3.01
CA LEU A 97 -11.76 -17.03 -4.15
C LEU A 97 -12.58 -17.23 -5.43
N ARG A 98 -12.19 -16.55 -6.51
CA ARG A 98 -12.80 -16.73 -7.83
C ARG A 98 -11.99 -17.77 -8.62
N PRO A 99 -12.34 -19.07 -8.59
CA PRO A 99 -11.59 -20.11 -9.29
C PRO A 99 -11.59 -19.95 -10.81
N ASP A 100 -12.55 -19.21 -11.37
CA ASP A 100 -12.58 -18.82 -12.78
C ASP A 100 -11.42 -17.90 -13.20
N LEU A 101 -10.76 -17.24 -12.24
CA LEU A 101 -9.61 -16.36 -12.47
C LEU A 101 -8.26 -17.02 -12.13
N LEU A 102 -8.28 -18.22 -11.54
CA LEU A 102 -7.08 -18.96 -11.17
C LEU A 102 -6.65 -19.87 -12.33
N VAL A 103 -5.50 -19.56 -12.94
CA VAL A 103 -4.92 -20.40 -14.01
C VAL A 103 -4.33 -21.70 -13.45
N LEU A 104 -3.81 -21.65 -12.22
CA LEU A 104 -3.22 -22.79 -11.52
C LEU A 104 -3.49 -22.64 -10.01
N ASP A 105 -3.93 -23.73 -9.37
CA ASP A 105 -4.17 -23.80 -7.93
C ASP A 105 -3.50 -25.06 -7.35
N GLU A 106 -2.19 -25.00 -7.15
CA GLU A 106 -1.40 -26.10 -6.56
C GLU A 106 -1.85 -26.43 -5.11
N LEU A 107 -2.48 -25.48 -4.44
CA LEU A 107 -2.90 -25.58 -3.04
C LEU A 107 -4.17 -26.42 -2.91
N ARG A 108 -5.02 -26.40 -3.93
CA ARG A 108 -6.16 -27.31 -4.09
C ARG A 108 -5.70 -28.72 -4.48
N ASP A 109 -4.75 -28.82 -5.40
CA ASP A 109 -4.22 -30.11 -5.87
C ASP A 109 -3.46 -30.87 -4.76
N ALA A 110 -2.81 -30.15 -3.83
CA ALA A 110 -2.14 -30.76 -2.68
C ALA A 110 -3.08 -31.21 -1.54
N ARG A 111 -4.37 -30.85 -1.59
CA ARG A 111 -5.38 -31.19 -0.57
C ARG A 111 -6.35 -32.29 -1.00
N GLY A 112 -6.41 -32.62 -2.29
CA GLY A 112 -7.22 -33.71 -2.86
C GLY A 112 -6.43 -35.01 -2.97
#